data_AF-A0A4R3ZDN5-F1
#
_entry.id   AF-A0A4R3ZDN5-F1
#
_cell.length_a   1.000
_cell.length_b   1.000
_cell.length_c   1.000
_cell.angle_alpha   90.00
_cell.angle_beta   90.00
_cell.angle_gamma   90.00
#
_symmetry.space_group_name_H-M   'P 1'
#
loop_
_entity.id
_entity.type
_entity.pdbx_description
1 polymer ?
#
loop_
_entity_poly.entity_id
_entity_poly.type
_entity_poly.pdbx_seq_one_letter_code
_entity_poly.pdbx_strand_id
1 'polypeptide(L)'
;MINLEQIKADIAARKAMPAWGPQTSIERIKTINATLPSFSLKTVEALVEVLDKTQSANAAQNDHINQQQDRIDQLEKKNAELGKYAKELESRTVKLSQPISVLHRRDFIDSHRAIYAYPEAEVNAALARAGIKLEAE
;
A
#
# COMPACT_ATOMS: atom_id res chain seq x y z
N MET A 1 8.71 25.47 -27.47
CA MET A 1 8.75 24.05 -27.06
C MET A 1 9.38 23.26 -28.19
N ILE A 2 10.37 22.41 -27.92
CA ILE A 2 10.97 21.55 -28.97
C ILE A 2 9.94 20.50 -29.41
N ASN A 3 9.89 20.21 -30.71
CA ASN A 3 9.02 19.17 -31.25
C ASN A 3 9.81 17.84 -31.33
N LEU A 4 9.59 16.96 -30.36
CA LEU A 4 10.30 15.67 -30.27
C LEU A 4 10.01 14.75 -31.45
N GLU A 5 8.78 14.76 -31.97
CA GLU A 5 8.43 13.92 -33.12
C GLU A 5 9.13 14.38 -34.39
N GLN A 6 9.26 15.70 -34.60
CA GLN A 6 10.04 16.25 -35.70
C GLN A 6 11.54 15.88 -35.56
N ILE A 7 12.11 16.00 -34.36
CA ILE A 7 13.52 15.66 -34.13
C ILE A 7 13.77 14.17 -34.40
N LYS A 8 12.86 13.28 -33.96
CA LYS A 8 12.95 11.85 -34.24
C LYS A 8 12.87 11.56 -35.75
N ALA A 9 11.95 12.20 -36.46
CA ALA A 9 11.81 12.06 -37.91
C ALA A 9 13.07 12.54 -38.65
N ASP A 10 13.64 13.68 -38.25
CA ASP A 10 14.86 14.24 -38.84
C ASP A 10 16.09 13.36 -38.57
N ILE A 11 16.18 12.75 -37.39
CA ILE A 11 17.22 11.74 -37.08
C ILE A 11 17.06 10.53 -37.99
N ALA A 12 15.83 10.03 -38.18
CA ALA A 12 15.57 8.90 -39.07
C ALA A 12 15.95 9.22 -40.52
N ALA A 13 15.58 10.41 -41.00
CA ALA A 13 15.96 10.89 -42.34
C ALA A 13 17.48 10.96 -42.51
N ARG A 14 18.22 11.48 -41.51
CA ARG A 14 19.69 11.53 -41.56
C ARG A 14 20.34 10.14 -41.54
N LYS A 15 19.77 9.19 -40.79
CA LYS A 15 20.23 7.79 -40.74
C LYS A 15 19.99 7.05 -42.04
N ALA A 16 18.92 7.37 -42.76
CA ALA A 16 18.56 6.74 -44.03
C ALA A 16 19.34 7.28 -45.24
N MET A 17 20.19 8.30 -45.09
CA MET A 17 20.91 8.89 -46.21
C MET A 17 21.91 7.90 -46.84
N PRO A 18 21.90 7.71 -48.17
CA PRO A 18 22.85 6.84 -48.87
C PRO A 18 24.28 7.39 -48.74
N ALA A 19 25.32 6.56 -48.89
CA ALA A 19 26.71 7.02 -48.85
C ALA A 19 26.98 8.13 -49.89
N TRP A 20 28.04 8.92 -49.67
CA TRP A 20 28.47 9.94 -50.62
C TRP A 20 28.83 9.32 -51.97
N GLY A 21 28.35 9.92 -53.06
CA GLY A 21 28.59 9.44 -54.41
C GLY A 21 28.07 10.43 -55.47
N PRO A 22 28.44 10.23 -56.76
CA PRO A 22 28.16 11.19 -57.83
C PRO A 22 26.66 11.54 -57.97
N GLN A 23 25.77 10.57 -57.71
CA GLN A 23 24.31 10.73 -57.85
C GLN A 23 23.59 11.02 -56.52
N THR A 24 24.25 10.85 -55.37
CA THR A 24 23.62 10.94 -54.04
C THR A 24 24.03 12.18 -53.26
N SER A 25 25.12 12.83 -53.68
CA SER A 25 25.71 13.99 -53.02
C SER A 25 24.72 15.15 -52.84
N ILE A 26 23.97 15.49 -53.88
CA ILE A 26 23.02 16.61 -53.86
C ILE A 26 21.85 16.34 -52.90
N GLU A 27 21.27 15.14 -52.96
CA GLU A 27 20.14 14.74 -52.10
C GLU A 27 20.55 14.68 -50.61
N ARG A 28 21.80 14.26 -50.32
CA ARG A 28 22.35 14.34 -48.95
C ARG A 28 22.42 15.78 -48.46
N ILE A 29 22.94 16.71 -49.27
CA ILE A 29 23.06 18.13 -48.89
C ILE A 29 21.67 18.72 -48.63
N LYS A 30 20.69 18.43 -49.49
CA LYS A 30 19.29 18.86 -49.28
C LYS A 30 18.75 18.34 -47.95
N THR A 31 18.94 17.05 -47.67
CA THR A 31 18.48 16.42 -46.42
C THR A 31 19.17 17.03 -45.19
N ILE A 32 20.49 17.25 -45.25
CA ILE A 32 21.26 17.90 -44.18
C ILE A 32 20.73 19.31 -43.93
N ASN A 33 20.53 20.11 -44.98
CA ASN A 33 20.04 21.49 -44.86
C ASN A 33 18.62 21.54 -44.30
N ALA A 34 17.70 20.70 -44.78
CA ALA A 34 16.32 20.64 -44.32
C ALA A 34 16.21 20.28 -42.82
N THR A 35 17.08 19.39 -42.35
CA THR A 35 17.06 18.89 -40.97
C THR A 35 17.98 19.68 -40.02
N LEU A 36 18.78 20.61 -40.53
CA LEU A 36 19.78 21.37 -39.73
C LEU A 36 19.21 22.04 -38.47
N PRO A 37 18.00 22.65 -38.49
CA PRO A 37 17.44 23.30 -37.30
C PRO A 37 17.26 22.35 -36.10
N SER A 38 16.96 21.07 -36.36
CA SER A 38 16.78 20.05 -35.32
C SER A 38 18.08 19.62 -34.64
N PHE A 39 19.24 19.99 -35.19
CA PHE A 39 20.57 19.71 -34.62
C PHE A 39 21.28 20.97 -34.12
N SER A 40 20.54 22.04 -33.83
CA SER A 40 21.10 23.26 -33.26
C SER A 40 21.46 23.10 -31.77
N LEU A 41 22.38 23.96 -31.28
CA LEU A 41 22.74 24.03 -29.85
C LEU A 41 21.50 24.21 -28.97
N LYS A 42 20.59 25.10 -29.37
CA LYS A 42 19.32 25.37 -28.68
C LYS A 42 18.46 24.11 -28.52
N THR A 43 18.45 23.23 -29.53
CA THR A 43 17.71 21.96 -29.46
C THR A 43 18.35 21.01 -28.45
N VAL A 44 19.69 20.94 -28.42
CA VAL A 44 20.43 20.11 -27.47
C VAL A 44 20.21 20.60 -26.04
N GLU A 45 20.34 21.90 -25.78
CA GLU A 45 20.09 22.50 -24.47
C GLU A 45 18.68 22.21 -23.96
N ALA A 46 17.67 22.36 -24.82
CA ALA A 46 16.29 22.05 -24.47
C ALA A 46 16.06 20.55 -24.20
N LEU A 47 16.74 19.65 -24.93
CA LEU A 47 16.67 18.21 -24.66
C LEU A 47 17.32 17.85 -23.32
N VAL A 48 18.46 18.47 -22.98
CA VAL A 48 19.13 18.30 -21.69
C VAL A 48 18.25 18.79 -20.55
N GLU A 49 17.64 19.97 -20.69
CA GLU A 49 16.73 20.51 -19.68
C GLU A 49 15.52 19.58 -19.43
N VAL A 50 14.93 19.03 -20.50
CA VAL A 50 13.84 18.05 -20.39
C VAL A 50 14.31 16.76 -19.71
N LEU A 51 15.52 16.29 -20.02
CA LEU A 51 16.12 15.11 -19.41
C LEU A 51 16.34 15.31 -17.90
N ASP A 52 16.96 16.43 -17.51
CA ASP A 52 17.23 16.76 -16.10
C ASP A 52 15.94 16.86 -15.30
N LYS A 53 14.90 17.51 -15.85
CA LYS A 53 13.57 17.59 -15.23
C LYS A 53 12.94 16.21 -15.07
N THR A 54 13.01 15.38 -16.10
CA THR A 54 12.44 14.02 -16.07
C THR A 54 13.17 13.14 -15.06
N GLN A 55 14.50 13.22 -15.02
CA GLN A 55 15.32 12.46 -14.09
C GLN A 55 15.06 12.88 -12.63
N SER A 56 14.96 14.19 -12.39
CA SER A 56 14.62 14.73 -11.06
C SER A 56 13.22 14.29 -10.61
N ALA A 57 12.23 14.32 -11.51
CA ALA A 57 10.88 13.86 -11.21
C ALA A 57 10.85 12.35 -10.90
N ASN A 58 11.58 11.54 -11.67
CA ASN A 58 11.70 10.10 -11.43
C ASN A 58 12.36 9.79 -10.08
N ALA A 59 13.41 10.53 -9.70
CA ALA A 59 14.06 10.36 -8.40
C ALA A 59 13.09 10.68 -7.25
N ALA A 60 12.38 11.80 -7.33
CA ALA A 60 11.37 12.17 -6.33
C ALA A 60 10.23 11.14 -6.23
N GLN A 61 9.80 10.58 -7.36
CA GLN A 61 8.79 9.53 -7.37
C GLN A 61 9.30 8.23 -6.74
N ASN A 62 10.56 7.85 -7.02
CA ASN A 62 11.19 6.69 -6.41
C ASN A 62 11.28 6.82 -4.88
N ASP A 63 11.65 8.00 -4.37
CA ASP A 63 11.66 8.27 -2.93
C ASP A 63 10.26 8.15 -2.32
N HIS A 64 9.24 8.67 -3.00
CA HIS A 64 7.86 8.55 -2.55
C HIS A 64 7.36 7.09 -2.56
N ILE A 65 7.74 6.28 -3.56
CA ILE A 65 7.43 4.84 -3.61
C ILE A 65 8.07 4.12 -2.42
N ASN A 66 9.34 4.41 -2.12
CA ASN A 66 10.02 3.82 -0.97
C ASN A 66 9.33 4.17 0.35
N GLN A 67 8.94 5.44 0.53
CA GLN A 67 8.17 5.87 1.69
C GLN A 67 6.80 5.18 1.79
N GLN A 68 6.14 4.93 0.66
CA GLN A 68 4.88 4.18 0.65
C GLN A 68 5.09 2.72 1.02
N GLN A 69 6.17 2.09 0.56
CA GLN A 69 6.49 0.72 0.93
C GLN A 69 6.72 0.59 2.45
N ASP A 70 7.51 1.48 3.04
CA ASP A 70 7.72 1.49 4.50
C ASP A 70 6.40 1.62 5.28
N ARG A 71 5.47 2.44 4.78
CA ARG A 71 4.15 2.61 5.39
C ARG A 71 3.29 1.35 5.25
N ILE A 72 3.34 0.68 4.10
CA ILE A 72 2.63 -0.59 3.89
C ILE A 72 3.15 -1.64 4.86
N ASP A 73 4.47 -1.81 4.95
CA ASP A 73 5.10 -2.79 5.83
C ASP A 73 4.71 -2.57 7.30
N GLN A 74 4.66 -1.30 7.74
CA GLN A 74 4.19 -0.95 9.08
C GLN A 74 2.71 -1.28 9.30
N LEU A 75 1.86 -1.04 8.30
CA LEU A 75 0.43 -1.35 8.38
C LEU A 75 0.18 -2.86 8.37
N GLU A 76 0.89 -3.62 7.55
CA GLU A 76 0.81 -5.07 7.51
C GLU A 76 1.23 -5.68 8.85
N LYS A 77 2.32 -5.19 9.44
CA LYS A 77 2.76 -5.61 10.77
C LYS A 77 1.70 -5.33 11.83
N LYS A 78 1.14 -4.11 11.86
CA LYS A 78 0.07 -3.75 12.80
C LYS A 78 -1.18 -4.58 12.60
N ASN A 79 -1.58 -4.84 11.37
CA ASN A 79 -2.73 -5.69 11.07
C ASN A 79 -2.51 -7.13 11.52
N ALA A 80 -1.31 -7.68 11.35
CA ALA A 80 -0.97 -9.00 11.85
C ALA A 80 -1.02 -9.06 13.39
N GLU A 81 -0.53 -8.04 14.09
CA GLU A 81 -0.61 -7.92 15.55
C GLU A 81 -2.06 -7.81 16.04
N LEU A 82 -2.87 -6.95 15.41
CA LEU A 82 -4.30 -6.82 15.70
C LEU A 82 -5.06 -8.12 15.44
N GLY A 83 -4.73 -8.84 14.36
CA GLY A 83 -5.31 -10.15 14.07
C GLY A 83 -5.01 -11.19 15.15
N LYS A 84 -3.78 -11.19 15.69
CA LYS A 84 -3.43 -12.05 16.84
C LYS A 84 -4.23 -11.67 18.09
N TYR A 85 -4.34 -10.38 18.38
CA TYR A 85 -5.09 -9.90 19.55
C TYR A 85 -6.59 -10.21 19.44
N ALA A 86 -7.18 -10.01 18.25
CA ALA A 86 -8.57 -10.37 17.99
C ALA A 86 -8.80 -11.88 18.20
N LYS A 87 -7.90 -12.72 17.68
CA LYS A 87 -7.95 -14.17 17.90
C LYS A 87 -7.86 -14.53 19.39
N GLU A 88 -6.98 -13.88 20.14
CA GLU A 88 -6.87 -14.08 21.59
C GLU A 88 -8.19 -13.74 22.29
N LEU A 89 -8.76 -12.57 22.00
CA LEU A 89 -10.04 -12.13 22.55
C LEU A 89 -11.19 -13.11 22.23
N GLU A 90 -11.29 -13.56 20.98
CA GLU A 90 -12.32 -14.51 20.53
C GLU A 90 -12.18 -15.91 21.15
N SER A 91 -10.98 -16.24 21.65
CA SER A 91 -10.68 -17.50 22.31
C SER A 91 -10.88 -17.47 23.83
N ARG A 92 -11.19 -16.31 24.42
CA ARG A 92 -11.40 -16.19 25.87
C ARG A 92 -12.63 -16.98 26.31
N THR A 93 -12.38 -18.02 27.08
CA THR A 93 -13.38 -18.85 27.74
C THR A 93 -13.23 -18.76 29.26
N VAL A 94 -14.34 -18.93 29.99
CA VAL A 94 -14.36 -19.02 31.44
C VAL A 94 -15.19 -20.23 31.86
N LYS A 95 -14.68 -20.99 32.85
CA LYS A 95 -15.42 -22.01 33.58
C LYS A 95 -15.96 -21.42 34.87
N LEU A 96 -17.28 -21.45 35.05
CA LEU A 96 -17.90 -21.10 36.32
C LEU A 96 -18.02 -22.36 37.17
N SER A 97 -17.58 -22.30 38.43
CA SER A 97 -17.80 -23.39 39.37
C SER A 97 -19.29 -23.56 39.64
N GLN A 98 -19.74 -24.80 39.81
CA GLN A 98 -21.12 -25.08 40.19
C GLN A 98 -21.49 -24.28 41.45
N PRO A 99 -22.71 -23.72 41.50
CA PRO A 99 -23.17 -22.98 42.67
C PRO A 99 -23.09 -23.88 43.92
N ILE A 100 -22.45 -23.37 44.97
CA ILE A 100 -22.18 -24.14 46.19
C ILE A 100 -23.51 -24.63 46.80
N SER A 101 -23.63 -25.94 47.02
CA SER A 101 -24.85 -26.64 47.47
C SER A 101 -25.39 -26.25 48.87
N VAL A 102 -24.78 -25.28 49.56
CA VAL A 102 -25.32 -24.72 50.81
C VAL A 102 -26.72 -24.12 50.64
N LEU A 103 -27.13 -23.84 49.40
CA LEU A 103 -28.46 -23.39 48.99
C LEU A 103 -29.62 -24.39 49.24
N HIS A 104 -29.33 -25.64 49.61
CA HIS A 104 -30.33 -26.70 49.85
C HIS A 104 -30.60 -26.99 51.34
N ARG A 105 -30.00 -26.25 52.28
CA ARG A 105 -30.27 -26.41 53.71
C ARG A 105 -31.66 -25.83 54.03
N ARG A 106 -32.49 -26.54 54.82
CA ARG A 106 -33.85 -26.12 55.19
C ARG A 106 -33.93 -24.73 55.85
N ASP A 107 -32.81 -24.24 56.40
CA ASP A 107 -32.70 -22.93 57.07
C ASP A 107 -32.17 -21.83 56.13
N PHE A 108 -31.94 -22.15 54.85
CA PHE A 108 -31.39 -21.24 53.86
C PHE A 108 -32.52 -20.40 53.23
N ILE A 109 -32.86 -19.30 53.91
CA ILE A 109 -33.90 -18.35 53.49
C ILE A 109 -33.50 -17.68 52.15
N ASP A 110 -34.48 -17.29 51.32
CA ASP A 110 -34.26 -16.60 50.03
C ASP A 110 -33.27 -15.42 50.13
N SER A 111 -33.26 -14.71 51.27
CA SER A 111 -32.31 -13.63 51.57
C SER A 111 -30.84 -14.06 51.53
N HIS A 112 -30.52 -15.31 51.92
CA HIS A 112 -29.16 -15.86 51.87
C HIS A 112 -28.81 -16.41 50.48
N ARG A 113 -29.81 -16.83 49.69
CA ARG A 113 -29.64 -17.25 48.29
C ARG A 113 -29.11 -16.11 47.44
N ALA A 114 -29.62 -14.90 47.63
CA ALA A 114 -29.15 -13.71 46.93
C ALA A 114 -27.72 -13.27 47.29
N ILE A 115 -27.18 -13.67 48.45
CA ILE A 115 -25.85 -13.28 48.93
C ILE A 115 -24.75 -14.22 48.39
N TYR A 116 -25.05 -15.52 48.27
CA TYR A 116 -24.04 -16.55 47.93
C TYR A 116 -24.24 -17.18 46.54
N ALA A 117 -25.41 -17.03 45.92
CA ALA A 117 -25.59 -17.35 44.51
C ALA A 117 -25.30 -16.09 43.70
N TYR A 118 -24.24 -16.11 42.90
CA TYR A 118 -24.10 -15.11 41.84
C TYR A 118 -25.33 -15.24 40.93
N PRO A 119 -26.02 -14.13 40.57
CA PRO A 119 -27.15 -14.21 39.66
C PRO A 119 -26.62 -14.67 38.30
N GLU A 120 -26.73 -15.96 38.02
CA GLU A 120 -26.14 -16.61 36.85
C GLU A 120 -26.54 -15.91 35.55
N ALA A 121 -27.79 -15.44 35.47
CA ALA A 121 -28.28 -14.65 34.35
C ALA A 121 -27.55 -13.30 34.17
N GLU A 122 -27.24 -12.59 35.26
CA GLU A 122 -26.52 -11.31 35.20
C GLU A 122 -25.05 -11.50 34.85
N VAL A 123 -24.42 -12.54 35.43
CA VAL A 123 -23.03 -12.91 35.13
C VAL A 123 -22.91 -13.37 33.67
N ASN A 124 -23.79 -14.24 33.20
CA ASN A 124 -23.80 -14.68 31.80
C ASN A 124 -24.08 -13.52 30.84
N ALA A 125 -24.97 -12.60 31.19
CA ALA A 125 -25.21 -11.40 30.40
C ALA A 125 -24.00 -10.44 30.37
N ALA A 126 -23.24 -10.35 31.47
CA ALA A 126 -22.00 -9.57 31.53
C ALA A 126 -20.87 -10.22 30.71
N LEU A 127 -20.71 -11.54 30.80
CA LEU A 127 -19.74 -12.31 30.00
C LEU A 127 -20.05 -12.21 28.50
N ALA A 128 -21.32 -12.34 28.11
CA ALA A 128 -21.75 -12.18 26.72
C ALA A 128 -21.51 -10.75 26.20
N ARG A 129 -21.79 -9.72 27.02
CA ARG A 129 -21.46 -8.32 26.68
C ARG A 129 -19.96 -8.08 26.54
N ALA A 130 -19.14 -8.82 27.29
CA ALA A 130 -17.68 -8.79 27.18
C ALA A 130 -17.12 -9.69 26.07
N GLY A 131 -17.97 -10.44 25.36
CA GLY A 131 -17.56 -11.38 24.31
C GLY A 131 -16.85 -12.64 24.82
N ILE A 132 -16.93 -12.94 26.11
CA ILE A 132 -16.29 -14.09 26.76
C ILE A 132 -17.25 -15.29 26.68
N LYS A 133 -16.74 -16.43 26.21
CA LYS A 133 -17.53 -17.67 26.08
C LYS A 133 -17.55 -18.44 27.39
N LEU A 134 -18.67 -19.08 27.71
CA LEU A 134 -18.73 -20.03 28.82
C LEU A 134 -18.24 -21.39 28.34
N GLU A 135 -17.28 -21.99 29.03
CA GLU A 135 -16.92 -23.38 28.80
C GLU A 135 -17.97 -24.29 29.45
N ALA A 136 -18.59 -25.17 28.66
CA ALA A 136 -19.44 -26.23 29.19
C ALA A 136 -18.59 -27.27 29.94
N GLU A 137 -19.14 -27.80 31.03
CA GLU A 137 -18.49 -28.80 31.91
C GLU A 137 -18.38 -30.18 31.23
#